data_AF-A0A965VAM1-F1
#
_entry.id   AF-A0A965VAM1-F1
#
_cell.length_a   1.000
_cell.length_b   1.000
_cell.length_c   1.000
_cell.angle_alpha   90.00
_cell.angle_beta   90.00
_cell.angle_gamma   90.00
#
_symmetry.space_group_name_H-M   'P 1'
#
loop_
_entity.id
_entity.type
_entity.pdbx_description
1 polymer ?
#
loop_
_entity_poly.entity_id
_entity_poly.type
_entity_poly.pdbx_seq_one_letter_code
_entity_poly.pdbx_strand_id
1 'polypeptide(L)' 'SELYIPLDVHTGTIARKLGILKRTQNDWKTNEELIELLRKFDSIDPAKYDFALFGLGAFEKF' A
#
# COMPACT_ATOMS: atom_id res chain seq x y z
N SER A 1 2.70 20.56 -0.24
CA SER A 1 3.50 19.38 -0.57
C SER A 1 2.63 18.16 -0.42
N GLU A 2 2.26 17.49 -1.51
CA GLU A 2 1.58 16.20 -1.44
C GLU A 2 2.62 15.12 -1.09
N LEU A 3 2.49 14.56 0.11
CA LEU A 3 3.26 13.38 0.53
C LEU A 3 2.72 12.17 -0.26
N TYR A 4 3.33 11.91 -1.40
CA TYR A 4 3.20 10.61 -2.07
C TYR A 4 4.22 9.67 -1.47
N ILE A 5 3.74 8.62 -0.81
CA ILE A 5 4.58 7.49 -0.43
C ILE A 5 5.03 6.85 -1.74
N PRO A 6 6.34 6.73 -2.02
CA PRO A 6 6.78 5.97 -3.18
C PRO A 6 6.27 4.55 -3.00
N LEU A 7 5.45 4.08 -3.94
CA LEU A 7 4.90 2.72 -3.90
C LEU A 7 6.07 1.74 -3.82
N ASP A 8 6.35 1.22 -2.63
CA ASP A 8 7.32 0.16 -2.48
C ASP A 8 6.73 -1.08 -3.19
N VAL A 9 7.51 -1.67 -4.08
CA VAL A 9 7.17 -2.90 -4.80
C VAL A 9 6.79 -4.03 -3.83
N HIS A 10 7.31 -4.01 -2.61
CA HIS A 10 6.92 -4.92 -1.54
C HIS A 10 5.50 -4.66 -1.05
N THR A 11 5.14 -3.40 -0.75
CA THR A 11 3.79 -2.98 -0.35
C THR A 11 2.76 -3.39 -1.40
N GLY A 12 3.04 -3.15 -2.68
CA GLY A 12 2.15 -3.56 -3.78
C GLY A 12 1.97 -5.08 -3.89
N THR A 13 3.00 -5.86 -3.57
CA THR A 13 2.94 -7.33 -3.60
C THR A 13 2.09 -7.88 -2.45
N ILE A 14 2.27 -7.33 -1.24
CA ILE A 14 1.49 -7.72 -0.06
C ILE A 14 0.04 -7.31 -0.23
N ALA A 15 -0.23 -6.09 -0.72
CA ALA A 15 -1.58 -5.63 -1.00
C ALA A 15 -2.30 -6.52 -2.04
N ARG A 16 -1.59 -7.08 -3.03
CA ARG A 16 -2.16 -8.11 -3.92
C ARG A 16 -2.46 -9.41 -3.20
N LYS A 17 -1.54 -9.89 -2.38
CA LYS A 17 -1.72 -11.12 -1.57
C LYS A 17 -2.90 -11.00 -0.60
N LEU A 18 -3.12 -9.80 -0.05
CA LEU A 18 -4.26 -9.47 0.79
C LEU A 18 -5.58 -9.25 0.01
N GLY A 19 -5.55 -9.29 -1.32
CA GLY A 19 -6.73 -9.04 -2.17
C GLY A 19 -7.18 -7.57 -2.22
N ILE A 20 -6.35 -6.67 -1.69
CA ILE A 20 -6.57 -5.21 -1.68
C ILE A 20 -6.39 -4.63 -3.08
N LEU A 21 -5.32 -5.03 -3.78
CA LEU A 21 -5.06 -4.62 -5.16
C LEU A 21 -5.42 -5.74 -6.13
N LYS A 22 -6.29 -5.44 -7.10
CA LYS A 22 -6.68 -6.37 -8.16
C LYS A 22 -5.84 -6.24 -9.42
N ARG A 23 -5.19 -5.09 -9.62
CA ARG A 23 -4.34 -4.80 -10.78
C ARG A 23 -2.94 -5.39 -10.59
N THR A 24 -2.43 -6.03 -11.64
CA THR A 24 -1.06 -6.59 -11.70
C THR A 24 0.00 -5.57 -12.12
N GLN A 25 -0.41 -4.43 -12.68
CA GLN A 25 0.51 -3.37 -13.09
C GLN A 25 0.92 -2.50 -11.89
N ASN A 26 2.21 -2.16 -11.79
CA ASN A 26 2.77 -1.24 -10.79
C ASN A 26 2.87 0.18 -11.38
N ASP A 27 1.77 0.68 -11.92
CA ASP A 27 1.62 2.02 -12.47
C ASP A 27 1.16 3.02 -11.41
N TRP A 28 1.31 4.32 -11.69
CA TRP A 28 0.87 5.40 -10.80
C TRP A 28 -0.59 5.22 -10.33
N LYS A 29 -1.45 4.71 -11.20
CA LYS A 29 -2.85 4.45 -10.91
C LYS A 29 -3.03 3.42 -9.79
N THR A 30 -2.18 2.41 -9.74
CA THR A 30 -2.17 1.41 -8.66
C THR A 30 -1.71 2.04 -7.33
N ASN A 31 -0.83 3.05 -7.37
CA ASN A 31 -0.45 3.81 -6.18
C ASN A 31 -1.59 4.68 -5.66
N GLU A 32 -2.28 5.39 -6.55
CA GLU A 32 -3.47 6.15 -6.18
C GLU A 32 -4.56 5.25 -5.58
N GLU A 33 -4.84 4.10 -6.22
CA GLU A 33 -5.85 3.15 -5.74
C GLU A 33 -5.51 2.60 -4.34
N LEU A 34 -4.23 2.31 -4.10
CA LEU A 34 -3.77 1.90 -2.77
C LEU A 34 -3.93 3.03 -1.75
N ILE A 35 -3.47 4.23 -2.05
CA ILE A 35 -3.56 5.39 -1.15
C ILE A 35 -5.03 5.74 -0.85
N GLU A 36 -5.90 5.73 -1.84
CA GLU A 36 -7.34 5.95 -1.65
C GLU A 36 -7.96 4.91 -0.72
N LEU A 37 -7.55 3.65 -0.84
CA LEU A 37 -8.03 2.60 0.05
C LEU A 37 -7.48 2.78 1.47
N LEU A 38 -6.19 3.06 1.62
CA LEU A 38 -5.59 3.33 2.93
C LEU A 38 -6.25 4.53 3.63
N ARG A 39 -6.61 5.58 2.87
CA ARG A 39 -7.38 6.73 3.37
C ARG A 39 -8.79 6.38 3.82
N LYS A 40 -9.41 5.34 3.24
CA LYS A 40 -10.71 4.81 3.71
C LYS A 40 -10.58 4.06 5.02
N PHE A 41 -9.43 3.43 5.28
CA PHE A 41 -9.17 2.73 6.55
C PHE A 41 -8.77 3.70 7.66
N ASP A 42 -7.90 4.67 7.36
CA ASP A 42 -7.58 5.77 8.26
C ASP A 42 -7.35 7.05 7.45
N SER A 43 -8.27 7.99 7.60
CA SER A 43 -8.22 9.28 6.93
C SER A 43 -7.27 10.27 7.61
N ILE A 44 -6.90 10.01 8.86
CA ILE A 44 -6.05 10.86 9.70
C ILE A 44 -4.58 10.56 9.41
N ASP A 45 -4.21 9.28 9.35
CA ASP A 45 -2.85 8.87 9.01
C ASP A 45 -2.83 7.61 8.14
N PRO A 46 -3.02 7.74 6.83
CA PRO A 46 -2.91 6.61 5.90
C PRO A 46 -1.47 6.08 5.79
N ALA A 47 -0.45 6.87 6.17
CA ALA A 47 0.96 6.48 6.05
C ALA A 47 1.37 5.43 7.08
N LYS A 48 0.67 5.36 8.23
CA LYS A 48 0.87 4.29 9.23
C LYS A 48 0.72 2.89 8.64
N TYR A 49 -0.12 2.73 7.62
CA TYR A 49 -0.35 1.45 6.98
C TYR A 49 0.76 1.06 6.04
N ASP A 50 1.49 2.00 5.46
CA ASP A 50 2.70 1.68 4.70
C ASP A 50 3.76 1.06 5.63
N PHE A 51 3.94 1.63 6.82
CA PHE A 51 4.82 1.05 7.85
C PHE A 51 4.34 -0.34 8.31
N ALA A 52 3.02 -0.52 8.51
CA ALA A 52 2.46 -1.82 8.88
C ALA A 52 2.61 -2.86 7.76
N LEU A 53 2.40 -2.48 6.50
CA LEU A 53 2.56 -3.35 5.32
C LEU A 53 4.03 -3.73 5.13
N PHE A 54 4.96 -2.78 5.34
CA PHE A 54 6.39 -3.05 5.34
C PHE A 54 6.77 -4.06 6.44
N GLY A 55 6.29 -3.84 7.68
CA GLY A 55 6.47 -4.78 8.78
C GLY A 55 5.89 -6.16 8.48
N LEU A 56 4.71 -6.22 7.84
CA LEU A 56 4.09 -7.48 7.44
C LEU A 56 4.99 -8.24 6.46
N GLY A 57 5.58 -7.58 5.47
CA GLY A 57 6.49 -8.22 4.51
C GLY A 57 7.86 -8.58 5.07
N ALA A 58 8.35 -7.79 6.03
CA ALA A 58 9.66 -8.01 6.65
C ALA A 58 9.62 -9.13 7.70
N PHE A 59 8.53 -9.23 8.47
CA PHE A 59 8.40 -10.17 9.58
C PHE A 59 7.58 -11.41 9.25
N GLU A 60 6.50 -11.28 8.47
CA GLU A 60 5.78 -12.42 7.94
C GLU A 60 6.30 -12.70 6.53
N LYS A 61 6.81 -13.90 6.28
CA LYS A 61 7.26 -14.35 4.95
C LYS A 61 6.05 -14.54 4.03
N PHE A 62 5.36 -13.45 3.69
CA PHE A 62 4.20 -13.44 2.81
C PHE A 62 4.59 -13.77 1.38
#